data_AF-A0A925Y3R0-F1
#
_entry.id   AF-A0A925Y3R0-F1
#
_cell.length_a   1.000
_cell.length_b   1.000
_cell.length_c   1.000
_cell.angle_alpha   90.00
_cell.angle_beta   90.00
_cell.angle_gamma   90.00
#
_symmetry.space_group_name_H-M   'P 1'
#
loop_
_entity.id
_entity.type
_entity.pdbx_description
1 polymer ?
#
loop_
_entity_poly.entity_id
_entity_poly.type
_entity_poly.pdbx_seq_one_letter_code
_entity_poly.pdbx_strand_id
1 'polypeptide(L)'
;MKRRHFLQRSAFAASATIIGPIAFAGTPLSRSRYLSARVVSSPDIPMPAGKREPSGWKTAAVGAIPLVLAWPDFPADAKPTALRITVGMDIRDEKLIEAYLLQSGRVLGTFDIRFGCLFQVYEIPLAPTDAADVQREGIALRLTKGAELRVFTEGVALPAALQPHLLLPGTADAMTEYFTRMDSLACIQSFSWQEGCVLDGLLDLSAMPAHANLKNTARQHLERFIINGKLNYEDTSSVAREGTAYGIEGTLPFAALAKLEPQSPLLEIALACWRERHDAEDAIIDGRQTSSEGAYTVGYPLAVIAKIRKDDALEKLALTQLRVRQARLFDGETFWRTSEPKDGDFQKGNRNWARGIAWQMLGFARTLRELKHRDDLDDLIASFKQISEWILSYQRPDGLWSVFVDKPELTPDTAGSAGIAVALAIGEREGWLEPKAKIAATKTLVGVQSYLTPDGFLGGVTQANKVGEDLQRGDYRVIYQMGMGLMAQLIAALDPSKSS
;
A
#
# COMPACT_ATOMS: atom_id res chain seq x y z
N MET A 1 -77.28 31.91 -4.24
CA MET A 1 -77.98 30.60 -4.28
C MET A 1 -77.10 29.56 -3.55
N LYS A 2 -77.70 28.74 -2.68
CA LYS A 2 -77.15 27.69 -1.78
C LYS A 2 -75.67 27.25 -1.92
N ARG A 3 -74.91 27.25 -0.81
CA ARG A 3 -73.80 26.30 -0.55
C ARG A 3 -73.95 25.60 0.82
N ARG A 4 -73.72 24.28 0.82
CA ARG A 4 -73.56 23.29 1.92
C ARG A 4 -72.47 22.31 1.45
N HIS A 5 -71.91 21.35 2.18
CA HIS A 5 -72.03 20.84 3.56
C HIS A 5 -70.60 20.81 4.17
N PHE A 6 -70.35 21.19 5.42
CA PHE A 6 -70.47 20.41 6.68
C PHE A 6 -69.18 19.65 7.07
N LEU A 7 -68.79 19.78 8.34
CA LEU A 7 -67.63 19.13 8.96
C LEU A 7 -67.99 17.75 9.49
N GLN A 8 -67.11 16.77 9.31
CA GLN A 8 -67.01 15.62 10.22
C GLN A 8 -65.62 14.96 10.08
N ARG A 9 -64.86 14.91 11.17
CA ARG A 9 -63.73 13.98 11.35
C ARG A 9 -63.89 13.32 12.71
N SER A 10 -64.00 12.00 12.69
CA SER A 10 -64.20 11.17 13.87
C SER A 10 -62.92 11.06 14.69
N ALA A 11 -63.05 11.10 16.02
CA ALA A 11 -61.95 10.76 16.92
C ALA A 11 -61.84 9.23 17.05
N PHE A 12 -60.62 8.70 16.97
CA PHE A 12 -60.27 7.38 17.48
C PHE A 12 -59.06 7.56 18.40
N ALA A 13 -59.21 7.16 19.66
CA ALA A 13 -58.12 7.17 20.62
C ALA A 13 -57.25 5.92 20.41
N ALA A 14 -55.94 6.13 20.26
CA ALA A 14 -54.94 5.06 20.31
C ALA A 14 -54.02 5.33 21.50
N SER A 15 -53.94 4.37 22.43
CA SER A 15 -53.16 4.49 23.65
C SER A 15 -51.66 4.56 23.35
N ALA A 16 -50.99 5.62 23.81
CA ALA A 16 -49.55 5.75 23.69
C ALA A 16 -48.84 4.89 24.75
N THR A 17 -48.37 3.72 24.36
CA THR A 17 -47.38 2.97 25.16
C THR A 17 -46.01 3.63 24.97
N ILE A 18 -45.54 4.36 25.98
CA ILE A 18 -44.21 4.97 25.97
C ILE A 18 -43.17 3.84 26.13
N ILE A 19 -42.64 3.34 25.01
CA ILE A 19 -41.41 2.55 25.03
C ILE A 19 -40.25 3.55 25.16
N GLY A 20 -39.75 3.69 26.38
CA GLY A 20 -38.52 4.45 26.63
C GLY A 20 -37.33 3.85 25.87
N PRO A 21 -36.31 4.65 25.53
CA PRO A 21 -35.14 4.13 24.82
C PRO A 21 -34.43 3.11 25.70
N ILE A 22 -34.50 1.83 25.32
CA ILE A 22 -33.61 0.80 25.87
C ILE A 22 -32.22 1.13 25.33
N ALA A 23 -31.45 1.85 26.15
CA ALA A 23 -30.04 2.05 25.93
C ALA A 23 -29.33 0.70 26.12
N PHE A 24 -29.26 -0.09 25.05
CA PHE A 24 -28.25 -1.12 24.94
C PHE A 24 -26.90 -0.41 24.96
N ALA A 25 -26.29 -0.36 26.14
CA ALA A 25 -24.87 -0.05 26.29
C ALA A 25 -24.10 -1.19 25.62
N GLY A 26 -23.91 -1.07 24.31
CA GLY A 26 -23.12 -2.01 23.53
C GLY A 26 -21.74 -2.12 24.16
N THR A 27 -21.28 -3.35 24.38
CA THR A 27 -19.92 -3.60 24.86
C THR A 27 -18.93 -2.88 23.93
N PRO A 28 -17.97 -2.09 24.45
CA PRO A 28 -17.02 -1.38 23.60
C PRO A 28 -16.35 -2.34 22.63
N LEU A 29 -16.32 -1.98 21.34
CA LEU A 29 -15.66 -2.79 20.32
C LEU A 29 -14.18 -2.94 20.68
N SER A 30 -13.76 -4.18 20.95
CA SER A 30 -12.36 -4.47 21.28
C SER A 30 -11.54 -4.46 20.00
N ARG A 31 -10.33 -3.92 20.08
CA ARG A 31 -9.38 -3.99 18.98
C ARG A 31 -8.63 -5.31 18.98
N SER A 32 -8.20 -5.73 17.80
CA SER A 32 -7.27 -6.83 17.60
C SER A 32 -6.01 -6.62 18.41
N ARG A 33 -5.57 -7.68 19.09
CA ARG A 33 -4.43 -7.66 20.01
C ARG A 33 -3.30 -8.50 19.44
N TYR A 34 -2.09 -8.01 19.66
CA TYR A 34 -0.84 -8.64 19.24
C TYR A 34 -0.15 -9.18 20.49
N LEU A 35 -0.11 -10.50 20.64
CA LEU A 35 0.73 -11.12 21.67
C LEU A 35 2.14 -11.25 21.09
N SER A 36 2.97 -10.23 21.32
CA SER A 36 4.37 -10.25 20.89
C SER A 36 5.15 -11.40 21.53
N ALA A 37 5.96 -12.07 20.73
CA ALA A 37 6.92 -13.06 21.19
C ALA A 37 8.17 -12.38 21.78
N ARG A 38 8.80 -13.05 22.74
CA ARG A 38 10.20 -12.82 23.11
C ARG A 38 11.08 -13.80 22.33
N VAL A 39 12.15 -13.29 21.71
CA VAL A 39 13.22 -14.14 21.17
C VAL A 39 13.95 -14.81 22.33
N VAL A 40 14.00 -16.14 22.33
CA VAL A 40 14.76 -16.94 23.31
C VAL A 40 16.16 -17.22 22.78
N SER A 41 16.27 -17.56 21.49
CA SER A 41 17.53 -17.74 20.80
C SER A 41 17.35 -17.57 19.29
N SER A 42 18.44 -17.20 18.61
CA SER A 42 18.52 -17.13 17.15
C SER A 42 19.95 -17.43 16.72
N PRO A 43 20.20 -17.92 15.50
CA PRO A 43 21.54 -17.92 14.92
C PRO A 43 22.14 -16.52 14.90
N ASP A 44 23.37 -16.38 15.39
CA ASP A 44 24.17 -15.16 15.25
C ASP A 44 24.76 -15.11 13.83
N ILE A 45 23.95 -14.62 12.90
CA ILE A 45 24.35 -14.37 11.51
C ILE A 45 24.68 -12.87 11.40
N PRO A 46 25.89 -12.50 10.92
CA PRO A 46 26.22 -11.11 10.64
C PRO A 46 25.28 -10.47 9.63
N MET A 47 25.17 -9.13 9.66
CA MET A 47 24.44 -8.42 8.61
C MET A 47 25.24 -8.46 7.29
N PRO A 48 24.61 -8.71 6.12
CA PRO A 48 25.32 -8.66 4.85
C PRO A 48 25.97 -7.30 4.59
N ALA A 49 27.09 -7.30 3.86
CA ALA A 49 27.84 -6.08 3.55
C ALA A 49 26.95 -5.03 2.87
N GLY A 50 27.05 -3.77 3.32
CA GLY A 50 26.24 -2.64 2.82
C GLY A 50 24.79 -2.60 3.32
N LYS A 51 24.38 -3.55 4.18
CA LYS A 51 23.06 -3.57 4.82
C LYS A 51 23.17 -3.31 6.32
N ARG A 52 22.07 -2.90 6.95
CA ARG A 52 21.95 -2.70 8.40
C ARG A 52 20.52 -2.93 8.87
N GLU A 53 20.33 -2.90 10.19
CA GLU A 53 19.02 -2.98 10.84
C GLU A 53 18.19 -1.73 10.53
N PRO A 54 17.03 -1.86 9.86
CA PRO A 54 16.30 -0.71 9.33
C PRO A 54 15.54 0.03 10.42
N SER A 55 15.45 1.35 10.28
CA SER A 55 14.84 2.24 11.28
C SER A 55 15.41 2.12 12.70
N GLY A 56 16.57 1.48 12.89
CA GLY A 56 17.11 1.14 14.23
C GLY A 56 16.31 0.06 14.97
N TRP A 57 15.48 -0.72 14.27
CA TRP A 57 14.73 -1.84 14.82
C TRP A 57 15.48 -3.16 14.64
N LYS A 58 15.52 -3.96 15.70
CA LYS A 58 16.26 -5.22 15.74
C LYS A 58 15.65 -6.27 14.84
N THR A 59 16.54 -7.11 14.29
CA THR A 59 16.16 -8.28 13.51
C THR A 59 16.82 -9.54 14.05
N ALA A 60 16.07 -10.65 14.09
CA ALA A 60 16.64 -11.97 14.29
C ALA A 60 16.64 -12.76 12.98
N ALA A 61 17.64 -13.61 12.81
CA ALA A 61 17.76 -14.48 11.65
C ALA A 61 17.09 -15.84 11.89
N VAL A 62 16.62 -16.45 10.79
CA VAL A 62 16.25 -17.87 10.69
C VAL A 62 17.19 -18.49 9.67
N GLY A 63 17.92 -19.54 10.06
CA GLY A 63 18.95 -20.16 9.23
C GLY A 63 19.18 -21.62 9.61
N ALA A 64 20.44 -22.06 9.63
CA ALA A 64 20.81 -23.42 10.04
C ALA A 64 20.41 -23.77 11.49
N ILE A 65 20.32 -22.76 12.37
CA ILE A 65 19.73 -22.89 13.70
C ILE A 65 18.33 -22.23 13.65
N PRO A 66 17.29 -22.82 14.26
CA PRO A 66 15.98 -22.21 14.35
C PRO A 66 15.97 -20.89 15.13
N LEU A 67 15.06 -19.99 14.78
CA LEU A 67 14.67 -18.87 15.63
C LEU A 67 13.66 -19.37 16.66
N VAL A 68 13.97 -19.27 17.94
CA VAL A 68 13.12 -19.74 19.03
C VAL A 68 12.38 -18.57 19.67
N LEU A 69 11.05 -18.68 19.71
CA LEU A 69 10.10 -17.71 20.21
C LEU A 69 9.34 -18.29 21.42
N ALA A 70 9.22 -17.48 22.48
CA ALA A 70 8.37 -17.80 23.62
C ALA A 70 7.45 -16.64 23.94
N TRP A 71 6.29 -16.94 24.51
CA TRP A 71 5.32 -15.94 24.95
C TRP A 71 5.29 -15.86 26.48
N PRO A 72 5.02 -14.68 27.05
CA PRO A 72 4.59 -14.60 28.45
C PRO A 72 3.23 -15.28 28.61
N ASP A 73 2.85 -15.61 29.84
CA ASP A 73 1.52 -16.12 30.12
C ASP A 73 0.44 -15.17 29.60
N PHE A 74 -0.51 -15.73 28.85
CA PHE A 74 -1.67 -15.02 28.33
C PHE A 74 -2.97 -15.69 28.83
N PRO A 75 -4.12 -15.00 28.78
CA PRO A 75 -5.38 -15.53 29.31
C PRO A 75 -5.76 -16.88 28.70
N ALA A 76 -6.23 -17.83 29.52
CA ALA A 76 -6.57 -19.19 29.07
C ALA A 76 -7.75 -19.25 28.07
N ASP A 77 -8.52 -18.17 27.95
CA ASP A 77 -9.59 -17.99 26.95
C ASP A 77 -9.11 -17.32 25.66
N ALA A 78 -7.82 -16.96 25.56
CA ALA A 78 -7.20 -16.41 24.36
C ALA A 78 -7.31 -17.40 23.19
N LYS A 79 -7.85 -16.90 22.07
CA LYS A 79 -8.00 -17.65 20.81
C LYS A 79 -7.17 -16.96 19.73
N PRO A 80 -5.83 -17.14 19.72
CA PRO A 80 -5.02 -16.74 18.59
C PRO A 80 -5.48 -17.45 17.33
N THR A 81 -5.47 -16.73 16.21
CA THR A 81 -5.96 -17.22 14.90
C THR A 81 -4.86 -17.33 13.85
N ALA A 82 -3.74 -16.64 14.07
CA ALA A 82 -2.56 -16.73 13.22
C ALA A 82 -1.28 -16.49 14.02
N LEU A 83 -0.18 -17.10 13.57
CA LEU A 83 1.18 -16.67 13.88
C LEU A 83 1.65 -15.78 12.74
N ARG A 84 2.16 -14.59 13.07
CA ARG A 84 2.68 -13.63 12.09
C ARG A 84 4.15 -13.32 12.32
N ILE A 85 4.83 -13.06 11.21
CA ILE A 85 6.20 -12.55 11.15
C ILE A 85 6.30 -11.46 10.07
N THR A 86 7.19 -10.50 10.27
CA THR A 86 7.43 -9.41 9.32
C THR A 86 8.87 -9.44 8.85
N VAL A 87 9.06 -9.41 7.53
CA VAL A 87 10.37 -9.43 6.88
C VAL A 87 11.19 -8.20 7.28
N GLY A 88 12.35 -8.44 7.89
CA GLY A 88 13.31 -7.43 8.34
C GLY A 88 14.46 -7.15 7.37
N MET A 89 14.49 -7.82 6.20
CA MET A 89 15.45 -7.57 5.11
C MET A 89 14.91 -8.11 3.78
N ASP A 90 15.13 -7.39 2.69
CA ASP A 90 14.66 -7.75 1.35
C ASP A 90 15.12 -9.14 0.86
N ILE A 91 14.19 -9.91 0.30
CA ILE A 91 14.35 -11.32 -0.09
C ILE A 91 14.44 -11.46 -1.62
N ARG A 92 15.34 -12.33 -2.10
CA ARG A 92 15.66 -12.53 -3.53
C ARG A 92 15.55 -13.99 -3.99
N ASP A 93 14.88 -14.81 -3.19
CA ASP A 93 14.70 -16.25 -3.38
C ASP A 93 13.32 -16.70 -2.86
N GLU A 94 13.02 -17.99 -3.03
CA GLU A 94 11.85 -18.65 -2.42
C GLU A 94 12.27 -19.39 -1.16
N LYS A 95 11.59 -19.11 -0.05
CA LYS A 95 11.85 -19.72 1.25
C LYS A 95 10.64 -20.47 1.77
N LEU A 96 10.89 -21.61 2.42
CA LEU A 96 9.91 -22.29 3.27
C LEU A 96 10.43 -22.25 4.71
N ILE A 97 9.61 -21.74 5.62
CA ILE A 97 9.91 -21.67 7.06
C ILE A 97 8.85 -22.45 7.81
N GLU A 98 9.21 -23.59 8.40
CA GLU A 98 8.30 -24.35 9.25
C GLU A 98 8.26 -23.77 10.67
N ALA A 99 7.05 -23.50 11.16
CA ALA A 99 6.80 -23.19 12.56
C ALA A 99 6.40 -24.48 13.30
N TYR A 100 7.10 -24.82 14.38
CA TYR A 100 6.84 -26.03 15.15
C TYR A 100 7.02 -25.82 16.66
N LEU A 101 6.31 -26.61 17.46
CA LEU A 101 6.38 -26.58 18.92
C LEU A 101 7.67 -27.24 19.43
N LEU A 102 8.35 -26.62 20.42
CA LEU A 102 9.71 -27.02 20.81
C LEU A 102 9.82 -28.42 21.43
N GLN A 103 8.83 -28.87 22.21
CA GLN A 103 8.95 -30.10 23.00
C GLN A 103 8.34 -31.30 22.27
N SER A 104 7.15 -31.10 21.70
CA SER A 104 6.40 -32.10 20.94
C SER A 104 6.88 -32.26 19.50
N GLY A 105 7.61 -31.28 18.95
CA GLY A 105 8.06 -31.28 17.55
C GLY A 105 6.94 -31.08 16.52
N ARG A 106 5.69 -30.88 16.97
CA ARG A 106 4.50 -30.75 16.11
C ARG A 106 4.59 -29.48 15.27
N VAL A 107 4.54 -29.65 13.94
CA VAL A 107 4.46 -28.54 12.98
C VAL A 107 3.08 -27.91 13.06
N LEU A 108 3.05 -26.59 13.21
CA LEU A 108 1.83 -25.76 13.22
C LEU A 108 1.49 -25.26 11.81
N GLY A 109 2.50 -24.98 10.99
CA GLY A 109 2.35 -24.56 9.61
C GLY A 109 3.69 -24.18 8.96
N THR A 110 3.63 -23.81 7.68
CA THR A 110 4.81 -23.37 6.91
C THR A 110 4.54 -22.01 6.29
N PHE A 111 5.41 -21.03 6.52
CA PHE A 111 5.41 -19.79 5.78
C PHE A 111 6.04 -20.02 4.40
N ASP A 112 5.28 -19.76 3.34
CA ASP A 112 5.77 -19.73 1.96
C ASP A 112 6.11 -18.29 1.56
N ILE A 113 7.40 -17.96 1.59
CA ILE A 113 7.91 -16.59 1.45
C ILE A 113 8.69 -16.49 0.15
N ARG A 114 8.07 -15.91 -0.88
CA ARG A 114 8.65 -15.78 -2.21
C ARG A 114 8.91 -14.32 -2.52
N PHE A 115 10.19 -13.95 -2.65
CA PHE A 115 10.60 -12.61 -3.08
C PHE A 115 10.07 -11.45 -2.22
N GLY A 116 9.78 -11.71 -0.94
CA GLY A 116 9.23 -10.73 0.00
C GLY A 116 10.08 -9.46 0.12
N CYS A 117 9.42 -8.32 0.34
CA CYS A 117 10.10 -7.04 0.57
C CYS A 117 10.29 -6.74 2.05
N LEU A 118 11.17 -5.79 2.35
CA LEU A 118 11.28 -5.23 3.70
C LEU A 118 9.91 -4.71 4.19
N PHE A 119 9.61 -4.94 5.48
CA PHE A 119 8.31 -4.69 6.14
C PHE A 119 7.14 -5.58 5.68
N GLN A 120 7.33 -6.55 4.79
CA GLN A 120 6.24 -7.42 4.35
C GLN A 120 5.80 -8.42 5.44
N VAL A 121 4.49 -8.50 5.68
CA VAL A 121 3.89 -9.39 6.68
C VAL A 121 3.53 -10.74 6.06
N TYR A 122 3.86 -11.82 6.77
CA TYR A 122 3.47 -13.19 6.44
C TYR A 122 2.78 -13.84 7.64
N GLU A 123 1.80 -14.70 7.37
CA GLU A 123 1.02 -15.40 8.39
C GLU A 123 0.88 -16.90 8.07
N ILE A 124 0.73 -17.69 9.13
CA ILE A 124 0.15 -19.04 9.06
C ILE A 124 -1.07 -19.06 9.99
N PRO A 125 -2.16 -19.78 9.63
CA PRO A 125 -3.29 -19.97 10.52
C PRO A 125 -2.88 -20.80 11.74
N LEU A 126 -3.54 -20.57 12.88
CA LEU A 126 -3.45 -21.39 14.08
C LEU A 126 -4.83 -21.92 14.44
N ALA A 127 -4.88 -23.17 14.91
CA ALA A 127 -6.10 -23.70 15.50
C ALA A 127 -6.28 -23.15 16.93
N PRO A 128 -7.50 -22.93 17.42
CA PRO A 128 -7.73 -22.52 18.82
C PRO A 128 -7.12 -23.49 19.86
N THR A 129 -6.96 -24.77 19.49
CA THR A 129 -6.29 -25.80 20.31
C THR A 129 -4.79 -25.59 20.46
N ASP A 130 -4.14 -24.85 19.56
CA ASP A 130 -2.69 -24.63 19.61
C ASP A 130 -2.28 -23.66 20.72
N ALA A 131 -3.19 -22.80 21.19
CA ALA A 131 -2.88 -21.73 22.14
C ALA A 131 -2.19 -22.22 23.42
N ALA A 132 -2.73 -23.28 24.04
CA ALA A 132 -2.19 -23.85 25.27
C ALA A 132 -0.83 -24.55 25.07
N ASP A 133 -0.62 -25.14 23.89
CA ASP A 133 0.66 -25.76 23.54
C ASP A 133 1.72 -24.69 23.23
N VAL A 134 1.36 -23.64 22.50
CA VAL A 134 2.23 -22.50 22.19
C VAL A 134 2.66 -21.76 23.45
N GLN A 135 1.77 -21.57 24.43
CA GLN A 135 2.11 -20.98 25.73
C GLN A 135 3.07 -21.88 26.53
N ARG A 136 2.85 -23.20 26.53
CA ARG A 136 3.64 -24.18 27.28
C ARG A 136 5.02 -24.45 26.67
N GLU A 137 5.10 -24.53 25.35
CA GLU A 137 6.29 -25.01 24.62
C GLU A 137 7.03 -23.90 23.87
N GLY A 138 6.38 -22.80 23.51
CA GLY A 138 6.92 -21.85 22.54
C GLY A 138 6.94 -22.41 21.11
N ILE A 139 7.44 -21.62 20.17
CA ILE A 139 7.51 -21.97 18.74
C ILE A 139 8.95 -21.77 18.26
N ALA A 140 9.49 -22.75 17.56
CA ALA A 140 10.68 -22.57 16.73
C ALA A 140 10.29 -22.40 15.25
N LEU A 141 11.01 -21.50 14.57
CA LEU A 141 10.96 -21.32 13.13
C LEU A 141 12.22 -21.93 12.53
N ARG A 142 12.11 -22.93 11.65
CA ARG A 142 13.25 -23.54 10.93
C ARG A 142 13.16 -23.33 9.43
N LEU A 143 14.29 -23.04 8.81
CA LEU A 143 14.45 -22.92 7.37
C LEU A 143 14.49 -24.31 6.71
N THR A 144 13.58 -24.61 5.79
CA THR A 144 13.53 -25.89 5.06
C THR A 144 13.80 -25.78 3.57
N LYS A 145 13.64 -24.57 2.99
CA LYS A 145 14.03 -24.23 1.62
C LYS A 145 14.52 -22.77 1.58
N GLY A 146 15.50 -22.49 0.73
CA GLY A 146 16.01 -21.14 0.48
C GLY A 146 17.20 -20.76 1.36
N ALA A 147 17.64 -19.51 1.25
CA ALA A 147 18.66 -18.91 2.11
C ALA A 147 18.04 -18.38 3.42
N GLU A 148 18.86 -17.79 4.28
CA GLU A 148 18.45 -17.21 5.56
C GLU A 148 17.34 -16.15 5.41
N LEU A 149 16.46 -16.08 6.41
CA LEU A 149 15.44 -15.04 6.57
C LEU A 149 15.84 -14.12 7.73
N ARG A 150 15.54 -12.82 7.64
CA ARG A 150 15.51 -11.92 8.80
C ARG A 150 14.09 -11.46 9.07
N VAL A 151 13.70 -11.45 10.34
CA VAL A 151 12.42 -10.90 10.80
C VAL A 151 12.65 -9.81 11.83
N PHE A 152 11.77 -8.80 11.89
CA PHE A 152 11.76 -7.83 12.98
C PHE A 152 11.48 -8.50 14.33
N THR A 153 12.02 -7.94 15.41
CA THR A 153 11.86 -8.51 16.77
C THR A 153 11.56 -7.47 17.83
N GLU A 154 12.39 -6.44 17.98
CA GLU A 154 12.25 -5.43 19.02
C GLU A 154 12.78 -4.06 18.58
N GLY A 155 12.42 -2.99 19.27
CA GLY A 155 12.94 -1.65 18.99
C GLY A 155 12.04 -0.52 19.48
N VAL A 156 12.61 0.67 19.62
CA VAL A 156 11.87 1.86 20.10
C VAL A 156 10.78 2.23 19.09
N ALA A 157 9.53 2.22 19.57
CA ALA A 157 8.32 2.44 18.79
C ALA A 157 8.10 1.46 17.62
N LEU A 158 8.69 0.26 17.66
CA LEU A 158 8.35 -0.83 16.73
C LEU A 158 6.92 -1.33 17.04
N PRO A 159 5.95 -1.22 16.11
CA PRO A 159 4.60 -1.70 16.34
C PRO A 159 4.56 -3.20 16.64
N ALA A 160 3.75 -3.62 17.62
CA ALA A 160 3.57 -5.04 17.95
C ALA A 160 3.06 -5.86 16.74
N ALA A 161 2.28 -5.25 15.84
CA ALA A 161 1.84 -5.82 14.58
C ALA A 161 2.98 -6.17 13.60
N LEU A 162 4.19 -5.59 13.78
CA LEU A 162 5.37 -5.89 12.96
C LEU A 162 6.37 -6.82 13.68
N GLN A 163 6.18 -7.09 14.98
CA GLN A 163 6.96 -8.08 15.73
C GLN A 163 6.45 -9.50 15.42
N PRO A 164 7.19 -10.57 15.76
CA PRO A 164 6.68 -11.94 15.68
C PRO A 164 5.59 -12.08 16.74
N HIS A 165 4.36 -12.41 16.36
CA HIS A 165 3.23 -12.34 17.29
C HIS A 165 2.12 -13.36 16.99
N LEU A 166 1.32 -13.65 18.02
CA LEU A 166 0.04 -14.33 17.84
C LEU A 166 -1.06 -13.28 17.67
N LEU A 167 -1.83 -13.37 16.59
CA LEU A 167 -2.94 -12.46 16.31
C LEU A 167 -4.21 -12.93 17.02
N LEU A 168 -4.75 -12.09 17.90
CA LEU A 168 -6.07 -12.25 18.51
C LEU A 168 -7.02 -11.22 17.90
N PRO A 169 -7.99 -11.63 17.05
CA PRO A 169 -8.98 -10.72 16.49
C PRO A 169 -9.80 -10.00 17.57
N GLY A 170 -10.12 -8.73 17.30
CA GLY A 170 -11.05 -7.93 18.10
C GLY A 170 -12.52 -8.24 17.76
N THR A 171 -13.41 -7.42 18.31
CA THR A 171 -14.83 -7.36 17.88
C THR A 171 -15.11 -6.19 16.94
N ALA A 172 -14.15 -5.27 16.76
CA ALA A 172 -14.21 -4.24 15.73
C ALA A 172 -14.23 -4.85 14.31
N ASP A 173 -14.92 -4.20 13.38
CA ASP A 173 -14.89 -4.61 11.97
C ASP A 173 -13.55 -4.28 11.31
N ALA A 174 -13.27 -4.95 10.19
CA ALA A 174 -11.98 -4.85 9.49
C ALA A 174 -11.69 -3.44 8.93
N MET A 175 -12.70 -2.63 8.61
CA MET A 175 -12.50 -1.24 8.18
C MET A 175 -12.13 -0.34 9.35
N THR A 176 -12.80 -0.52 10.49
CA THR A 176 -12.49 0.16 11.75
C THR A 176 -11.07 -0.18 12.22
N GLU A 177 -10.63 -1.44 12.06
CA GLU A 177 -9.23 -1.85 12.29
C GLU A 177 -8.25 -1.26 11.27
N TYR A 178 -8.60 -1.27 9.99
CA TYR A 178 -7.79 -0.71 8.90
C TYR A 178 -7.41 0.74 9.16
N PHE A 179 -8.35 1.58 9.59
CA PHE A 179 -8.03 2.97 9.95
C PHE A 179 -7.09 3.08 11.16
N THR A 180 -7.13 2.12 12.09
CA THR A 180 -6.20 2.05 13.24
C THR A 180 -4.83 1.51 12.86
N ARG A 181 -4.71 0.70 11.80
CA ARG A 181 -3.41 0.37 11.21
C ARG A 181 -2.82 1.57 10.46
N MET A 182 -3.63 2.27 9.67
CA MET A 182 -3.23 3.49 8.97
C MET A 182 -2.81 4.60 9.94
N ASP A 183 -3.49 4.79 11.09
CA ASP A 183 -3.06 5.74 12.13
C ASP A 183 -1.91 5.21 13.01
N SER A 184 -0.93 4.52 12.41
CA SER A 184 0.24 3.99 13.11
C SER A 184 1.39 3.63 12.16
N LEU A 185 2.61 3.53 12.72
CA LEU A 185 3.79 2.99 12.03
C LEU A 185 3.64 1.53 11.55
N ALA A 186 2.52 0.83 11.82
CA ALA A 186 2.29 -0.53 11.32
C ALA A 186 2.19 -0.59 9.79
N CYS A 187 1.89 0.54 9.13
CA CYS A 187 1.85 0.64 7.68
C CYS A 187 3.17 1.10 7.03
N ILE A 188 4.24 1.32 7.81
CA ILE A 188 5.52 1.80 7.28
C ILE A 188 6.13 0.82 6.25
N GLN A 189 6.80 1.35 5.24
CA GLN A 189 7.51 0.64 4.19
C GLN A 189 8.93 1.22 3.99
N SER A 190 9.76 0.62 3.11
CA SER A 190 11.02 1.25 2.70
C SER A 190 10.75 2.63 2.10
N PHE A 191 11.56 3.64 2.41
CA PHE A 191 11.50 4.96 1.77
C PHE A 191 11.74 4.82 0.26
N SER A 192 10.63 4.77 -0.49
CA SER A 192 10.53 4.27 -1.86
C SER A 192 9.14 4.56 -2.43
N TRP A 193 8.85 4.07 -3.63
CA TRP A 193 7.47 3.99 -4.15
C TRP A 193 6.49 3.31 -3.18
N GLN A 194 6.95 2.37 -2.34
CA GLN A 194 6.11 1.66 -1.37
C GLN A 194 5.61 2.61 -0.27
N GLU A 195 6.54 3.30 0.40
CA GLU A 195 6.22 4.29 1.44
C GLU A 195 5.52 5.51 0.84
N GLY A 196 5.88 5.92 -0.37
CA GLY A 196 5.21 7.01 -1.07
C GLY A 196 3.71 6.76 -1.29
N CYS A 197 3.31 5.51 -1.59
CA CYS A 197 1.88 5.15 -1.67
C CYS A 197 1.17 5.30 -0.31
N VAL A 198 1.84 4.93 0.79
CA VAL A 198 1.31 5.02 2.16
C VAL A 198 1.19 6.48 2.59
N LEU A 199 2.23 7.28 2.39
CA LEU A 199 2.23 8.71 2.71
C LEU A 199 1.17 9.50 1.93
N ASP A 200 0.99 9.22 0.64
CA ASP A 200 -0.11 9.81 -0.15
C ASP A 200 -1.47 9.42 0.42
N GLY A 201 -1.66 8.16 0.84
CA GLY A 201 -2.90 7.69 1.47
C GLY A 201 -3.19 8.37 2.80
N LEU A 202 -2.17 8.51 3.66
CA LEU A 202 -2.25 9.24 4.92
C LEU A 202 -2.63 10.71 4.70
N LEU A 203 -1.98 11.38 3.74
CA LEU A 203 -2.24 12.79 3.45
C LEU A 203 -3.62 13.02 2.82
N ASP A 204 -4.03 12.19 1.85
CA ASP A 204 -5.34 12.33 1.20
C ASP A 204 -6.50 12.06 2.17
N LEU A 205 -6.38 11.06 3.07
CA LEU A 205 -7.31 10.85 4.17
C LEU A 205 -7.25 11.99 5.19
N SER A 206 -6.09 12.55 5.51
CA SER A 206 -5.97 13.67 6.47
C SER A 206 -6.69 14.95 6.04
N ALA A 207 -6.99 15.09 4.75
CA ALA A 207 -7.85 16.15 4.23
C ALA A 207 -9.36 15.89 4.45
N MET A 208 -9.74 14.79 5.12
CA MET A 208 -11.09 14.52 5.61
C MET A 208 -11.15 14.86 7.11
N PRO A 209 -12.14 15.64 7.60
CA PRO A 209 -12.18 16.08 9.01
C PRO A 209 -12.11 14.94 10.04
N ALA A 210 -12.72 13.79 9.75
CA ALA A 210 -12.71 12.61 10.62
C ALA A 210 -11.33 11.94 10.77
N HIS A 211 -10.37 12.24 9.90
CA HIS A 211 -9.06 11.59 9.85
C HIS A 211 -7.90 12.60 9.86
N ALA A 212 -8.14 13.85 10.25
CA ALA A 212 -7.14 14.92 10.23
C ALA A 212 -5.84 14.60 10.99
N ASN A 213 -5.90 13.73 12.02
CA ASN A 213 -4.71 13.28 12.75
C ASN A 213 -3.69 12.52 11.87
N LEU A 214 -4.11 11.86 10.79
CA LEU A 214 -3.20 11.12 9.90
C LEU A 214 -2.10 12.00 9.28
N LYS A 215 -2.26 13.33 9.27
CA LYS A 215 -1.20 14.27 8.88
C LYS A 215 0.00 14.23 9.84
N ASN A 216 -0.24 13.97 11.13
CA ASN A 216 0.82 13.76 12.12
C ASN A 216 1.48 12.40 11.92
N THR A 217 0.69 11.37 11.62
CA THR A 217 1.19 10.02 11.35
C THR A 217 2.07 9.99 10.10
N ALA A 218 1.72 10.75 9.04
CA ALA A 218 2.59 10.95 7.88
C ALA A 218 3.94 11.63 8.24
N ARG A 219 3.98 12.51 9.23
CA ARG A 219 5.25 13.07 9.75
C ARG A 219 6.04 12.03 10.53
N GLN A 220 5.40 11.29 11.44
CA GLN A 220 6.04 10.22 12.21
C GLN A 220 6.69 9.16 11.31
N HIS A 221 6.06 8.86 10.16
CA HIS A 221 6.65 8.02 9.11
C HIS A 221 7.93 8.66 8.53
N LEU A 222 7.88 9.90 8.04
CA LEU A 222 9.04 10.61 7.50
C LEU A 222 10.18 10.76 8.53
N GLU A 223 9.86 11.01 9.79
CA GLU A 223 10.81 11.10 10.91
C GLU A 223 11.61 9.80 11.12
N ARG A 224 11.11 8.62 10.71
CA ARG A 224 11.90 7.37 10.75
C ARG A 224 13.05 7.35 9.74
N PHE A 225 12.97 8.18 8.70
CA PHE A 225 13.96 8.27 7.62
C PHE A 225 14.76 9.57 7.65
N ILE A 226 14.43 10.52 8.53
CA ILE A 226 15.10 11.82 8.63
C ILE A 226 15.83 11.88 9.98
N ILE A 227 17.08 11.43 9.99
CA ILE A 227 17.91 11.34 11.20
C ILE A 227 18.88 12.52 11.21
N ASN A 228 18.82 13.35 12.26
CA ASN A 228 19.64 14.57 12.41
C ASN A 228 19.56 15.51 11.18
N GLY A 229 18.35 15.67 10.61
CA GLY A 229 18.11 16.51 9.44
C GLY A 229 18.65 15.93 8.11
N LYS A 230 19.07 14.66 8.08
CA LYS A 230 19.55 13.98 6.87
C LYS A 230 18.65 12.79 6.54
N LEU A 231 18.36 12.62 5.24
CA LEU A 231 17.72 11.42 4.74
C LEU A 231 18.65 10.21 4.98
N ASN A 232 18.16 9.19 5.70
CA ASN A 232 18.92 8.05 6.16
C ASN A 232 17.99 6.83 6.29
N TYR A 233 18.12 5.84 5.39
CA TYR A 233 17.15 4.74 5.22
C TYR A 233 17.77 3.53 4.50
N GLU A 234 16.95 2.49 4.31
CA GLU A 234 17.30 1.27 3.57
C GLU A 234 16.40 1.15 2.33
N ASP A 235 17.01 1.01 1.16
CA ASP A 235 16.28 0.93 -0.11
C ASP A 235 15.51 -0.40 -0.29
N THR A 236 14.86 -0.58 -1.45
CA THR A 236 14.09 -1.78 -1.79
C THR A 236 14.94 -3.06 -1.95
N SER A 237 16.27 -2.98 -1.83
CA SER A 237 17.19 -4.12 -1.72
C SER A 237 17.81 -4.23 -0.32
N SER A 238 17.34 -3.41 0.63
CA SER A 238 17.87 -3.19 1.98
C SER A 238 19.31 -2.70 2.02
N VAL A 239 19.78 -1.99 0.99
CA VAL A 239 21.08 -1.31 1.01
C VAL A 239 20.92 0.03 1.73
N ALA A 240 21.85 0.35 2.63
CA ALA A 240 21.84 1.61 3.36
C ALA A 240 22.05 2.81 2.40
N ARG A 241 21.24 3.85 2.57
CA ARG A 241 21.25 5.09 1.80
C ARG A 241 21.32 6.28 2.74
N GLU A 242 22.25 7.19 2.47
CA GLU A 242 22.44 8.42 3.24
C GLU A 242 22.53 9.60 2.27
N GLY A 243 21.74 10.65 2.52
CA GLY A 243 21.70 11.88 1.73
C GLY A 243 21.27 11.73 0.25
N THR A 244 20.78 10.56 -0.17
CA THR A 244 20.58 10.21 -1.58
C THR A 244 19.27 9.45 -1.82
N ALA A 245 18.62 9.69 -2.96
CA ALA A 245 17.50 8.87 -3.45
C ALA A 245 18.04 7.65 -4.21
N TYR A 246 17.37 6.50 -4.12
CA TYR A 246 17.68 5.33 -4.95
C TYR A 246 16.82 5.39 -6.25
N GLY A 247 17.48 5.66 -7.38
CA GLY A 247 16.82 5.71 -8.69
C GLY A 247 15.63 6.67 -8.79
N ILE A 248 14.81 6.47 -9.83
CA ILE A 248 13.59 7.26 -10.08
C ILE A 248 12.37 6.74 -9.30
N GLU A 249 12.40 5.50 -8.82
CA GLU A 249 11.33 4.95 -7.99
C GLU A 249 11.42 5.41 -6.52
N GLY A 250 12.63 5.76 -6.05
CA GLY A 250 12.87 6.27 -4.71
C GLY A 250 12.34 7.70 -4.47
N THR A 251 11.84 8.39 -5.49
CA THR A 251 11.47 9.81 -5.38
C THR A 251 10.00 10.09 -5.05
N LEU A 252 9.13 9.06 -4.95
CA LEU A 252 7.71 9.26 -4.59
C LEU A 252 7.49 9.93 -3.20
N PRO A 253 8.18 9.53 -2.12
CA PRO A 253 7.97 10.14 -0.79
C PRO A 253 8.22 11.66 -0.73
N PHE A 254 8.97 12.22 -1.68
CA PHE A 254 9.24 13.66 -1.73
C PHE A 254 7.99 14.49 -2.06
N ALA A 255 6.94 13.91 -2.66
CA ALA A 255 5.63 14.57 -2.77
C ALA A 255 5.03 14.87 -1.39
N ALA A 256 5.07 13.89 -0.48
CA ALA A 256 4.57 14.03 0.87
C ALA A 256 5.45 14.96 1.72
N LEU A 257 6.78 14.83 1.60
CA LEU A 257 7.73 15.75 2.24
C LEU A 257 7.50 17.20 1.78
N ALA A 258 7.33 17.47 0.49
CA ALA A 258 7.05 18.80 -0.02
C ALA A 258 5.72 19.36 0.51
N LYS A 259 4.68 18.52 0.66
CA LYS A 259 3.37 18.92 1.22
C LYS A 259 3.40 19.18 2.74
N LEU A 260 4.31 18.54 3.47
CA LEU A 260 4.44 18.68 4.92
C LEU A 260 5.46 19.74 5.33
N GLU A 261 6.56 19.85 4.59
CA GLU A 261 7.70 20.74 4.81
C GLU A 261 8.15 21.40 3.48
N PRO A 262 7.39 22.39 2.95
CA PRO A 262 7.67 23.01 1.65
C PRO A 262 9.06 23.64 1.48
N GLN A 263 9.73 23.95 2.60
CA GLN A 263 11.05 24.59 2.66
C GLN A 263 12.17 23.61 3.07
N SER A 264 11.90 22.30 3.11
CA SER A 264 12.89 21.30 3.52
C SER A 264 14.05 21.25 2.51
N PRO A 265 15.32 21.41 2.93
CA PRO A 265 16.48 21.34 2.02
C PRO A 265 16.64 19.94 1.41
N LEU A 266 16.04 18.91 2.03
CA LEU A 266 16.01 17.54 1.53
C LEU A 266 15.32 17.43 0.15
N LEU A 267 14.45 18.37 -0.24
CA LEU A 267 13.83 18.38 -1.57
C LEU A 267 14.87 18.48 -2.71
N GLU A 268 16.06 19.04 -2.45
CA GLU A 268 17.16 19.04 -3.44
C GLU A 268 17.70 17.65 -3.76
N ILE A 269 17.49 16.65 -2.90
CA ILE A 269 17.93 15.26 -3.16
C ILE A 269 17.16 14.69 -4.36
N ALA A 270 15.85 14.91 -4.44
CA ALA A 270 15.03 14.47 -5.57
C ALA A 270 15.39 15.25 -6.85
N LEU A 271 15.52 16.58 -6.75
CA LEU A 271 15.88 17.44 -7.88
C LEU A 271 17.27 17.11 -8.44
N ALA A 272 18.26 16.82 -7.59
CA ALA A 272 19.57 16.33 -8.02
C ALA A 272 19.47 14.97 -8.71
N CYS A 273 18.74 14.01 -8.12
CA CYS A 273 18.52 12.69 -8.70
C CYS A 273 17.91 12.76 -10.11
N TRP A 274 16.93 13.63 -10.32
CA TRP A 274 16.27 13.80 -11.62
C TRP A 274 17.15 14.51 -12.66
N ARG A 275 17.94 15.53 -12.26
CA ARG A 275 18.88 16.24 -13.14
C ARG A 275 19.97 15.33 -13.74
N GLU A 276 20.30 14.23 -13.06
CA GLU A 276 21.31 13.26 -13.50
C GLU A 276 20.74 12.10 -14.34
N ARG A 277 19.42 12.04 -14.53
CA ARG A 277 18.70 10.83 -14.98
C ARG A 277 17.73 11.09 -16.13
N HIS A 278 18.07 11.90 -17.11
CA HIS A 278 17.20 12.17 -18.25
C HIS A 278 17.78 11.67 -19.57
N ASP A 279 16.91 11.34 -20.52
CA ASP A 279 17.28 11.07 -21.91
C ASP A 279 17.13 12.31 -22.82
N ALA A 280 17.24 12.11 -24.13
CA ALA A 280 17.16 13.18 -25.14
C ALA A 280 15.74 13.74 -25.38
N GLU A 281 14.70 13.14 -24.80
CA GLU A 281 13.32 13.65 -24.78
C GLU A 281 12.95 14.19 -23.39
N ASP A 282 13.95 14.47 -22.55
CA ASP A 282 13.82 14.84 -21.14
C ASP A 282 13.01 13.85 -20.29
N ALA A 283 12.94 12.58 -20.72
CA ALA A 283 12.30 11.53 -19.93
C ALA A 283 13.23 11.14 -18.79
N ILE A 284 12.78 11.35 -17.55
CA ILE A 284 13.55 11.01 -16.36
C ILE A 284 13.45 9.49 -16.14
N ILE A 285 14.54 8.76 -16.32
CA ILE A 285 14.61 7.29 -16.38
C ILE A 285 15.84 6.72 -15.65
N ASP A 286 15.77 5.46 -15.24
CA ASP A 286 16.96 4.72 -14.78
C ASP A 286 17.59 3.95 -15.95
N GLY A 287 18.85 4.29 -16.26
CA GLY A 287 19.59 3.68 -17.37
C GLY A 287 19.02 4.10 -18.72
N ARG A 288 18.47 3.14 -19.48
CA ARG A 288 17.87 3.37 -20.82
C ARG A 288 16.38 3.02 -20.86
N GLN A 289 15.80 2.59 -19.74
CA GLN A 289 14.47 2.00 -19.70
C GLN A 289 13.43 3.02 -19.24
N THR A 290 12.45 3.30 -20.10
CA THR A 290 11.24 4.02 -19.68
C THR A 290 10.35 3.06 -18.92
N SER A 291 9.90 3.45 -17.72
CA SER A 291 8.95 2.68 -16.89
C SER A 291 7.70 3.49 -16.55
N SER A 292 6.57 2.79 -16.47
CA SER A 292 5.27 3.33 -16.06
C SER A 292 5.29 3.97 -14.66
N GLU A 293 6.10 3.40 -13.79
CA GLU A 293 6.38 3.81 -12.42
C GLU A 293 6.70 5.31 -12.35
N GLY A 294 7.58 5.80 -13.24
CA GLY A 294 8.02 7.20 -13.24
C GLY A 294 6.93 8.23 -13.53
N ALA A 295 5.77 7.84 -14.09
CA ALA A 295 4.63 8.75 -14.17
C ALA A 295 4.17 9.17 -12.76
N TYR A 296 4.12 8.21 -11.83
CA TYR A 296 3.74 8.43 -10.44
C TYR A 296 4.94 8.80 -9.56
N THR A 297 6.10 8.13 -9.68
CA THR A 297 7.24 8.33 -8.78
C THR A 297 8.11 9.54 -9.14
N VAL A 298 7.97 10.10 -10.35
CA VAL A 298 8.67 11.33 -10.79
C VAL A 298 7.68 12.43 -11.15
N GLY A 299 6.80 12.21 -12.12
CA GLY A 299 5.91 13.26 -12.65
C GLY A 299 5.10 13.96 -11.57
N TYR A 300 4.46 13.19 -10.67
CA TYR A 300 3.67 13.74 -9.58
C TYR A 300 4.50 14.48 -8.50
N PRO A 301 5.56 13.90 -7.89
CA PRO A 301 6.41 14.63 -6.95
C PRO A 301 7.05 15.89 -7.55
N LEU A 302 7.47 15.82 -8.82
CA LEU A 302 8.02 16.95 -9.54
C LEU A 302 6.98 18.07 -9.69
N ALA A 303 5.73 17.76 -10.07
CA ALA A 303 4.63 18.73 -10.13
C ALA A 303 4.29 19.34 -8.77
N VAL A 304 4.30 18.55 -7.69
CA VAL A 304 4.08 19.06 -6.32
C VAL A 304 5.17 20.09 -5.94
N ILE A 305 6.44 19.75 -6.19
CA ILE A 305 7.57 20.64 -5.88
C ILE A 305 7.55 21.89 -6.78
N ALA A 306 7.29 21.72 -8.08
CA ALA A 306 7.21 22.80 -9.06
C ALA A 306 6.16 23.84 -8.69
N LYS A 307 4.93 23.39 -8.40
CA LYS A 307 3.81 24.23 -7.95
C LYS A 307 4.12 25.01 -6.68
N ILE A 308 4.74 24.36 -5.69
CA ILE A 308 5.14 24.99 -4.42
C ILE A 308 6.20 26.07 -4.66
N ARG A 309 7.15 25.83 -5.55
CA ARG A 309 8.22 26.77 -5.91
C ARG A 309 7.82 27.82 -6.95
N LYS A 310 6.67 27.62 -7.61
CA LYS A 310 6.19 28.40 -8.78
C LYS A 310 7.18 28.35 -9.95
N ASP A 311 7.72 27.17 -10.21
CA ASP A 311 8.74 26.91 -11.22
C ASP A 311 8.13 26.30 -12.49
N ASP A 312 7.83 27.15 -13.48
CA ASP A 312 7.23 26.76 -14.77
C ASP A 312 8.09 25.76 -15.56
N ALA A 313 9.42 25.77 -15.39
CA ALA A 313 10.30 24.80 -16.06
C ALA A 313 10.11 23.39 -15.46
N LEU A 314 10.03 23.29 -14.13
CA LEU A 314 9.73 22.03 -13.46
C LEU A 314 8.28 21.57 -13.69
N GLU A 315 7.31 22.50 -13.82
CA GLU A 315 5.93 22.15 -14.21
C GLU A 315 5.89 21.53 -15.60
N LYS A 316 6.54 22.15 -16.60
CA LYS A 316 6.65 21.61 -17.96
C LYS A 316 7.36 20.25 -17.97
N LEU A 317 8.45 20.09 -17.22
CA LEU A 317 9.17 18.83 -17.12
C LEU A 317 8.30 17.71 -16.51
N ALA A 318 7.42 18.02 -15.56
CA ALA A 318 6.45 17.08 -15.00
C ALA A 318 5.40 16.64 -16.03
N LEU A 319 4.88 17.56 -16.85
CA LEU A 319 4.00 17.21 -17.96
C LEU A 319 4.72 16.37 -19.03
N THR A 320 5.98 16.67 -19.34
CA THR A 320 6.83 15.85 -20.23
C THR A 320 6.94 14.40 -19.73
N GLN A 321 7.05 14.17 -18.42
CA GLN A 321 7.10 12.81 -17.85
C GLN A 321 5.86 11.98 -18.17
N LEU A 322 4.69 12.62 -18.33
CA LEU A 322 3.46 11.96 -18.75
C LEU A 322 3.42 11.75 -20.26
N ARG A 323 3.70 12.80 -21.05
CA ARG A 323 3.65 12.77 -22.52
C ARG A 323 4.52 11.64 -23.09
N VAL A 324 5.79 11.60 -22.66
CA VAL A 324 6.75 10.61 -23.16
C VAL A 324 6.37 9.18 -22.73
N ARG A 325 5.85 9.00 -21.51
CA ARG A 325 5.41 7.67 -21.06
C ARG A 325 4.17 7.21 -21.80
N GLN A 326 3.18 8.07 -22.02
CA GLN A 326 2.02 7.74 -22.85
C GLN A 326 2.45 7.24 -24.23
N ALA A 327 3.25 8.04 -24.95
CA ALA A 327 3.71 7.72 -26.29
C ALA A 327 4.55 6.44 -26.39
N ARG A 328 5.35 6.11 -25.35
CA ARG A 328 6.22 4.93 -25.34
C ARG A 328 5.54 3.66 -24.80
N LEU A 329 4.51 3.79 -23.97
CA LEU A 329 3.96 2.68 -23.15
C LEU A 329 2.50 2.30 -23.47
N PHE A 330 1.74 3.11 -24.20
CA PHE A 330 0.37 2.79 -24.58
C PHE A 330 0.07 3.17 -26.04
N ASP A 331 -0.30 2.18 -26.86
CA ASP A 331 -0.61 2.36 -28.29
C ASP A 331 -2.11 2.58 -28.58
N GLY A 332 -2.96 2.52 -27.54
CA GLY A 332 -4.41 2.60 -27.63
C GLY A 332 -5.12 1.26 -27.47
N GLU A 333 -4.42 0.13 -27.69
CA GLU A 333 -4.97 -1.22 -27.59
C GLU A 333 -4.26 -2.07 -26.53
N THR A 334 -2.94 -1.87 -26.37
CA THR A 334 -2.06 -2.61 -25.46
C THR A 334 -1.24 -1.63 -24.62
N PHE A 335 -1.15 -1.93 -23.33
CA PHE A 335 -0.25 -1.26 -22.40
C PHE A 335 1.01 -2.10 -22.16
N TRP A 336 2.16 -1.43 -22.11
CA TRP A 336 3.46 -2.04 -21.79
C TRP A 336 4.07 -1.33 -20.59
N ARG A 337 4.35 -2.05 -19.50
CA ARG A 337 4.93 -1.48 -18.27
C ARG A 337 6.23 -0.72 -18.53
N THR A 338 7.08 -1.24 -19.41
CA THR A 338 8.38 -0.65 -19.73
C THR A 338 8.71 -0.71 -21.23
N SER A 339 9.62 0.17 -21.66
CA SER A 339 10.12 0.24 -23.03
C SER A 339 11.59 0.69 -23.01
N GLU A 340 12.49 -0.08 -23.63
CA GLU A 340 13.93 0.20 -23.69
C GLU A 340 14.47 0.07 -25.13
N PRO A 341 15.26 1.03 -25.65
CA PRO A 341 15.86 0.93 -26.98
C PRO A 341 16.84 -0.25 -27.10
N LYS A 342 16.64 -1.09 -28.12
CA LYS A 342 17.46 -2.29 -28.36
C LYS A 342 17.51 -2.62 -29.84
N ASP A 343 18.72 -2.74 -30.38
CA ASP A 343 19.01 -3.26 -31.73
C ASP A 343 18.22 -2.58 -32.88
N GLY A 344 17.85 -1.31 -32.71
CA GLY A 344 17.08 -0.50 -33.68
C GLY A 344 15.57 -0.49 -33.46
N ASP A 345 15.07 -1.23 -32.46
CA ASP A 345 13.66 -1.32 -32.04
C ASP A 345 13.56 -1.06 -30.51
N PHE A 346 12.42 -1.39 -29.90
CA PHE A 346 12.16 -1.24 -28.46
C PHE A 346 11.81 -2.58 -27.81
N GLN A 347 12.63 -3.03 -26.85
CA GLN A 347 12.27 -4.13 -25.97
C GLN A 347 11.18 -3.66 -25.01
N LYS A 348 9.98 -4.25 -25.11
CA LYS A 348 8.86 -3.99 -24.20
C LYS A 348 8.89 -4.90 -22.97
N GLY A 349 8.38 -4.40 -21.86
CA GLY A 349 8.24 -5.11 -20.58
C GLY A 349 6.92 -5.86 -20.44
N ASN A 350 6.37 -5.86 -19.22
CA ASN A 350 5.13 -6.59 -18.90
C ASN A 350 3.93 -6.02 -19.65
N ARG A 351 3.22 -6.87 -20.40
CA ARG A 351 2.01 -6.49 -21.15
C ARG A 351 0.80 -6.42 -20.23
N ASN A 352 0.02 -5.34 -20.29
CA ASN A 352 -1.28 -5.20 -19.62
C ASN A 352 -1.28 -5.49 -18.10
N TRP A 353 -0.15 -5.28 -17.43
CA TRP A 353 0.01 -5.54 -15.99
C TRP A 353 -0.71 -4.49 -15.15
N ALA A 354 -1.67 -4.91 -14.32
CA ALA A 354 -2.59 -4.02 -13.60
C ALA A 354 -1.87 -2.93 -12.78
N ARG A 355 -0.76 -3.28 -12.12
CA ARG A 355 -0.01 -2.33 -11.30
C ARG A 355 0.83 -1.34 -12.12
N GLY A 356 1.31 -1.72 -13.30
CA GLY A 356 1.96 -0.78 -14.22
C GLY A 356 0.96 0.24 -14.77
N ILE A 357 -0.24 -0.22 -15.13
CA ILE A 357 -1.36 0.64 -15.54
C ILE A 357 -1.74 1.60 -14.39
N ALA A 358 -1.83 1.08 -13.15
CA ALA A 358 -2.07 1.90 -11.97
C ALA A 358 -1.05 3.03 -11.80
N TRP A 359 0.24 2.77 -11.99
CA TRP A 359 1.29 3.80 -11.91
C TRP A 359 1.17 4.85 -13.01
N GLN A 360 0.90 4.44 -14.25
CA GLN A 360 0.66 5.38 -15.34
C GLN A 360 -0.53 6.31 -15.02
N MET A 361 -1.66 5.72 -14.62
CA MET A 361 -2.90 6.45 -14.37
C MET A 361 -2.84 7.33 -13.11
N LEU A 362 -2.20 6.87 -12.02
CA LEU A 362 -1.95 7.69 -10.82
C LEU A 362 -1.04 8.88 -11.13
N GLY A 363 0.01 8.64 -11.92
CA GLY A 363 0.89 9.70 -12.42
C GLY A 363 0.11 10.78 -13.16
N PHE A 364 -0.69 10.38 -14.16
CA PHE A 364 -1.59 11.28 -14.88
C PHE A 364 -2.52 12.05 -13.94
N ALA A 365 -3.37 11.34 -13.19
CA ALA A 365 -4.44 11.94 -12.41
C ALA A 365 -3.92 12.89 -11.33
N ARG A 366 -2.81 12.55 -10.65
CA ARG A 366 -2.23 13.41 -9.60
C ARG A 366 -1.46 14.59 -10.17
N THR A 367 -0.64 14.40 -11.20
CA THR A 367 0.15 15.48 -11.82
C THR A 367 -0.77 16.54 -12.44
N LEU A 368 -1.78 16.12 -13.22
CA LEU A 368 -2.77 17.03 -13.79
C LEU A 368 -3.54 17.79 -12.71
N ARG A 369 -3.90 17.13 -11.60
CA ARG A 369 -4.64 17.77 -10.50
C ARG A 369 -3.79 18.81 -9.76
N GLU A 370 -2.49 18.55 -9.62
CA GLU A 370 -1.59 19.53 -9.04
C GLU A 370 -1.39 20.74 -9.97
N LEU A 371 -1.27 20.53 -11.28
CA LEU A 371 -1.00 21.58 -12.26
C LEU A 371 -2.23 22.15 -12.97
N LYS A 372 -3.44 21.92 -12.44
CA LYS A 372 -4.73 22.33 -13.09
C LYS A 372 -4.97 23.83 -13.25
N HIS A 373 -4.01 24.66 -12.83
CA HIS A 373 -3.95 26.10 -13.12
C HIS A 373 -3.34 26.43 -14.49
N ARG A 374 -2.84 25.42 -15.22
CA ARG A 374 -2.25 25.57 -16.55
C ARG A 374 -3.29 25.32 -17.65
N ASP A 375 -3.15 26.06 -18.75
CA ASP A 375 -4.01 25.95 -19.93
C ASP A 375 -3.52 24.91 -20.96
N ASP A 376 -2.31 24.35 -20.80
CA ASP A 376 -1.65 23.45 -21.76
C ASP A 376 -1.77 21.95 -21.40
N LEU A 377 -2.96 21.54 -20.94
CA LEU A 377 -3.25 20.20 -20.42
C LEU A 377 -4.15 19.31 -21.30
N ASP A 378 -4.78 19.86 -22.35
CA ASP A 378 -5.83 19.18 -23.12
C ASP A 378 -5.38 17.85 -23.75
N ASP A 379 -4.15 17.77 -24.27
CA ASP A 379 -3.58 16.55 -24.87
C ASP A 379 -3.37 15.43 -23.83
N LEU A 380 -2.99 15.82 -22.62
CA LEU A 380 -2.80 14.91 -21.50
C LEU A 380 -4.13 14.48 -20.87
N ILE A 381 -5.12 15.37 -20.82
CA ILE A 381 -6.50 15.01 -20.42
C ILE A 381 -7.13 14.06 -21.44
N ALA A 382 -6.91 14.28 -22.74
CA ALA A 382 -7.35 13.35 -23.80
C ALA A 382 -6.65 11.98 -23.70
N SER A 383 -5.34 11.97 -23.47
CA SER A 383 -4.56 10.74 -23.22
C SER A 383 -5.06 9.97 -21.99
N PHE A 384 -5.36 10.69 -20.90
CA PHE A 384 -5.88 10.11 -19.67
C PHE A 384 -7.31 9.57 -19.83
N LYS A 385 -8.17 10.24 -20.61
CA LYS A 385 -9.48 9.72 -21.03
C LYS A 385 -9.31 8.39 -21.78
N GLN A 386 -8.44 8.34 -22.79
CA GLN A 386 -8.24 7.16 -23.63
C GLN A 386 -7.85 5.91 -22.81
N ILE A 387 -6.83 6.01 -21.95
CA ILE A 387 -6.42 4.87 -21.11
C ILE A 387 -7.50 4.51 -20.06
N SER A 388 -8.25 5.50 -19.57
CA SER A 388 -9.37 5.29 -18.63
C SER A 388 -10.55 4.54 -19.27
N GLU A 389 -10.89 4.84 -20.52
CA GLU A 389 -11.96 4.12 -21.23
C GLU A 389 -11.54 2.69 -21.61
N TRP A 390 -10.29 2.51 -22.03
CA TRP A 390 -9.69 1.21 -22.28
C TRP A 390 -9.70 0.33 -21.02
N ILE A 391 -9.19 0.81 -19.88
CA ILE A 391 -9.11 0.00 -18.65
C ILE A 391 -10.48 -0.36 -18.06
N LEU A 392 -11.48 0.52 -18.21
CA LEU A 392 -12.86 0.27 -17.77
C LEU A 392 -13.48 -0.96 -18.45
N SER A 393 -13.07 -1.28 -19.69
CA SER A 393 -13.55 -2.46 -20.42
C SER A 393 -13.10 -3.80 -19.79
N TYR A 394 -12.04 -3.77 -18.96
CA TYR A 394 -11.46 -4.94 -18.30
C TYR A 394 -11.90 -5.12 -16.83
N GLN A 395 -12.79 -4.27 -16.29
CA GLN A 395 -13.22 -4.43 -14.90
C GLN A 395 -14.06 -5.70 -14.72
N ARG A 396 -13.66 -6.56 -13.77
CA ARG A 396 -14.32 -7.84 -13.50
C ARG A 396 -15.69 -7.67 -12.82
N PRO A 397 -16.53 -8.73 -12.80
CA PRO A 397 -17.79 -8.75 -12.07
C PRO A 397 -17.67 -8.43 -10.57
N ASP A 398 -16.55 -8.80 -9.92
CA ASP A 398 -16.22 -8.48 -8.52
C ASP A 398 -15.75 -7.03 -8.28
N GLY A 399 -15.51 -6.26 -9.35
CA GLY A 399 -15.05 -4.87 -9.28
C GLY A 399 -13.53 -4.70 -9.32
N LEU A 400 -12.77 -5.78 -9.37
CA LEU A 400 -11.30 -5.73 -9.44
C LEU A 400 -10.80 -5.87 -10.87
N TRP A 401 -9.48 -5.73 -11.04
CA TRP A 401 -8.77 -6.13 -12.25
C TRP A 401 -7.85 -7.32 -11.95
N SER A 402 -7.84 -8.28 -12.87
CA SER A 402 -6.86 -9.37 -12.88
C SER A 402 -5.44 -8.80 -12.97
N VAL A 403 -4.46 -9.47 -12.36
CA VAL A 403 -3.03 -9.07 -12.38
C VAL A 403 -2.50 -8.72 -13.78
N PHE A 404 -3.01 -9.39 -14.81
CA PHE A 404 -2.96 -8.97 -16.21
C PHE A 404 -4.39 -8.72 -16.69
N VAL A 405 -4.69 -7.50 -17.13
CA VAL A 405 -6.09 -7.04 -17.21
C VAL A 405 -6.88 -7.67 -18.36
N ASP A 406 -6.21 -8.11 -19.42
CA ASP A 406 -6.79 -8.88 -20.54
C ASP A 406 -6.85 -10.40 -20.29
N LYS A 407 -6.67 -10.82 -19.03
CA LYS A 407 -6.70 -12.20 -18.55
C LYS A 407 -7.63 -12.33 -17.34
N PRO A 408 -8.96 -12.16 -17.52
CA PRO A 408 -9.94 -12.15 -16.43
C PRO A 408 -10.04 -13.48 -15.67
N GLU A 409 -9.44 -14.56 -16.17
CA GLU A 409 -9.27 -15.83 -15.48
C GLU A 409 -8.23 -15.79 -14.35
N LEU A 410 -7.27 -14.85 -14.39
CA LEU A 410 -6.19 -14.77 -13.40
C LEU A 410 -6.62 -14.02 -12.13
N THR A 411 -6.01 -14.41 -11.01
CA THR A 411 -6.25 -13.82 -9.68
C THR A 411 -6.03 -12.29 -9.70
N PRO A 412 -6.93 -11.49 -9.10
CA PRO A 412 -6.79 -10.04 -9.06
C PRO A 412 -5.53 -9.57 -8.31
N ASP A 413 -5.10 -8.34 -8.62
CA ASP A 413 -4.18 -7.59 -7.76
C ASP A 413 -4.96 -6.50 -7.02
N THR A 414 -5.15 -6.63 -5.71
CA THR A 414 -5.91 -5.63 -4.94
C THR A 414 -5.23 -4.25 -4.95
N ALA A 415 -3.90 -4.20 -4.94
CA ALA A 415 -3.14 -2.96 -5.02
C ALA A 415 -3.25 -2.31 -6.40
N GLY A 416 -3.02 -3.07 -7.48
CA GLY A 416 -3.20 -2.58 -8.86
C GLY A 416 -4.63 -2.09 -9.11
N SER A 417 -5.64 -2.85 -8.65
CA SER A 417 -7.04 -2.46 -8.74
C SER A 417 -7.33 -1.16 -7.99
N ALA A 418 -6.86 -1.03 -6.74
CA ALA A 418 -7.02 0.19 -5.95
C ALA A 418 -6.39 1.41 -6.65
N GLY A 419 -5.16 1.29 -7.16
CA GLY A 419 -4.48 2.39 -7.85
C GLY A 419 -5.17 2.84 -9.15
N ILE A 420 -5.67 1.90 -9.97
CA ILE A 420 -6.52 2.21 -11.13
C ILE A 420 -7.78 2.98 -10.68
N ALA A 421 -8.47 2.48 -9.65
CA ALA A 421 -9.69 3.10 -9.13
C ALA A 421 -9.48 4.49 -8.53
N VAL A 422 -8.33 4.76 -7.88
CA VAL A 422 -7.96 6.11 -7.40
C VAL A 422 -7.92 7.08 -8.57
N ALA A 423 -7.24 6.72 -9.66
CA ALA A 423 -7.13 7.58 -10.82
C ALA A 423 -8.50 7.83 -11.48
N LEU A 424 -9.32 6.79 -11.63
CA LEU A 424 -10.70 6.91 -12.14
C LEU A 424 -11.57 7.85 -11.27
N ALA A 425 -11.48 7.74 -9.94
CA ALA A 425 -12.22 8.60 -9.01
C ALA A 425 -11.72 10.05 -9.03
N ILE A 426 -10.41 10.29 -9.14
CA ILE A 426 -9.86 11.64 -9.32
C ILE A 426 -10.32 12.23 -10.66
N GLY A 427 -10.27 11.45 -11.74
CA GLY A 427 -10.65 11.90 -13.07
C GLY A 427 -12.12 12.30 -13.18
N GLU A 428 -13.03 11.57 -12.53
CA GLU A 428 -14.44 11.96 -12.46
C GLU A 428 -14.63 13.24 -11.63
N ARG A 429 -13.98 13.32 -10.46
CA ARG A 429 -14.09 14.48 -9.56
C ARG A 429 -13.58 15.79 -10.20
N GLU A 430 -12.52 15.75 -11.00
CA GLU A 430 -11.97 16.92 -11.69
C GLU A 430 -12.69 17.20 -13.04
N GLY A 431 -13.77 16.46 -13.36
CA GLY A 431 -14.56 16.66 -14.58
C GLY A 431 -13.91 16.13 -15.88
N TRP A 432 -12.86 15.33 -15.77
CA TRP A 432 -12.16 14.74 -16.92
C TRP A 432 -12.76 13.42 -17.38
N LEU A 433 -13.46 12.67 -16.52
CA LEU A 433 -14.04 11.37 -16.84
C LEU A 433 -15.54 11.33 -16.57
N GLU A 434 -16.25 10.55 -17.36
CA GLU A 434 -17.69 10.29 -17.22
C GLU A 434 -18.03 9.57 -15.90
N PRO A 435 -19.27 9.71 -15.36
CA PRO A 435 -19.69 9.11 -14.08
C PRO A 435 -19.47 7.59 -13.94
N LYS A 436 -19.36 6.85 -15.07
CA LYS A 436 -18.96 5.43 -15.10
C LYS A 436 -17.65 5.16 -14.35
N ALA A 437 -16.71 6.10 -14.35
CA ALA A 437 -15.42 5.99 -13.65
C ALA A 437 -15.59 5.92 -12.12
N LYS A 438 -16.47 6.76 -11.54
CA LYS A 438 -16.80 6.72 -10.11
C LYS A 438 -17.58 5.47 -9.72
N ILE A 439 -18.47 4.97 -10.58
CA ILE A 439 -19.18 3.71 -10.37
C ILE A 439 -18.17 2.55 -10.29
N ALA A 440 -17.24 2.48 -11.25
CA ALA A 440 -16.17 1.47 -11.25
C ALA A 440 -15.26 1.60 -10.01
N ALA A 441 -14.86 2.81 -9.63
CA ALA A 441 -14.03 3.03 -8.45
C ALA A 441 -14.74 2.64 -7.14
N THR A 442 -16.04 2.97 -7.00
CA THR A 442 -16.87 2.56 -5.86
C THR A 442 -16.97 1.04 -5.76
N LYS A 443 -17.21 0.37 -6.89
CA LYS A 443 -17.24 -1.10 -6.98
C LYS A 443 -15.90 -1.72 -6.59
N THR A 444 -14.79 -1.08 -6.98
CA THR A 444 -13.44 -1.50 -6.62
C THR A 444 -13.20 -1.41 -5.11
N LEU A 445 -13.65 -0.33 -4.45
CA LEU A 445 -13.51 -0.19 -3.00
C LEU A 445 -14.19 -1.35 -2.26
N VAL A 446 -15.42 -1.72 -2.65
CA VAL A 446 -16.13 -2.88 -2.09
C VAL A 446 -15.37 -4.19 -2.37
N GLY A 447 -14.85 -4.38 -3.58
CA GLY A 447 -14.05 -5.56 -3.95
C GLY A 447 -12.72 -5.67 -3.21
N VAL A 448 -12.07 -4.55 -2.85
CA VAL A 448 -10.82 -4.53 -2.06
C VAL A 448 -11.11 -4.76 -0.57
N GLN A 449 -12.22 -4.24 -0.05
CA GLN A 449 -12.63 -4.40 1.36
C GLN A 449 -12.77 -5.88 1.79
N SER A 450 -13.16 -6.79 0.88
CA SER A 450 -13.26 -8.23 1.19
C SER A 450 -11.91 -8.93 1.38
N TYR A 451 -10.79 -8.26 1.13
CA TYR A 451 -9.43 -8.79 1.33
C TYR A 451 -8.74 -8.24 2.60
N LEU A 452 -9.46 -7.49 3.44
CA LEU A 452 -8.95 -7.07 4.73
C LEU A 452 -8.87 -8.25 5.70
N THR A 453 -7.73 -8.38 6.38
CA THR A 453 -7.55 -9.30 7.51
C THR A 453 -8.41 -8.86 8.71
N PRO A 454 -8.65 -9.73 9.71
CA PRO A 454 -9.44 -9.35 10.90
C PRO A 454 -8.89 -8.16 11.68
N ASP A 455 -7.60 -7.83 11.53
CA ASP A 455 -6.91 -6.69 12.11
C ASP A 455 -6.60 -5.55 11.12
N GLY A 456 -7.24 -5.58 9.95
CA GLY A 456 -7.29 -4.45 9.01
C GLY A 456 -6.11 -4.29 8.06
N PHE A 457 -5.19 -5.26 7.97
CA PHE A 457 -4.19 -5.27 6.90
C PHE A 457 -4.82 -5.70 5.57
N LEU A 458 -4.31 -5.20 4.45
CA LEU A 458 -4.80 -5.60 3.13
C LEU A 458 -4.02 -6.81 2.56
N GLY A 459 -4.74 -7.91 2.34
CA GLY A 459 -4.29 -9.06 1.55
C GLY A 459 -4.65 -8.94 0.07
N GLY A 460 -4.48 -10.04 -0.68
CA GLY A 460 -4.79 -10.09 -2.11
C GLY A 460 -3.85 -9.26 -3.00
N VAL A 461 -2.78 -8.69 -2.44
CA VAL A 461 -1.79 -7.91 -3.18
C VAL A 461 -0.85 -8.86 -3.91
N THR A 462 -0.52 -8.56 -5.17
CA THR A 462 0.50 -9.31 -5.91
C THR A 462 1.89 -8.84 -5.50
N GLN A 463 2.78 -9.77 -5.17
CA GLN A 463 4.16 -9.54 -4.75
C GLN A 463 4.96 -8.61 -5.70
N ALA A 464 6.04 -8.02 -5.19
CA ALA A 464 6.98 -7.25 -6.01
C ALA A 464 7.52 -8.08 -7.18
N ASN A 465 7.56 -7.49 -8.38
CA ASN A 465 7.98 -8.20 -9.59
C ASN A 465 9.52 -8.26 -9.67
N LYS A 466 10.11 -9.27 -9.00
CA LYS A 466 11.57 -9.49 -8.97
C LYS A 466 12.06 -10.60 -9.92
N VAL A 467 11.17 -11.44 -10.43
CA VAL A 467 11.50 -12.63 -11.25
C VAL A 467 10.62 -12.80 -12.50
N GLY A 468 9.97 -11.73 -12.96
CA GLY A 468 9.12 -11.77 -14.15
C GLY A 468 7.72 -12.28 -13.88
N GLU A 469 7.06 -12.76 -14.94
CA GLU A 469 5.60 -12.94 -14.95
C GLU A 469 5.11 -14.23 -14.31
N ASP A 470 5.89 -15.31 -14.27
CA ASP A 470 5.40 -16.63 -13.88
C ASP A 470 4.78 -16.61 -12.47
N LEU A 471 5.45 -15.99 -11.50
CA LEU A 471 4.91 -15.83 -10.15
C LEU A 471 3.77 -14.80 -10.09
N GLN A 472 3.71 -13.82 -10.99
CA GLN A 472 2.59 -12.86 -11.08
C GLN A 472 1.32 -13.55 -11.63
N ARG A 473 1.49 -14.47 -12.58
CA ARG A 473 0.40 -15.27 -13.21
C ARG A 473 -0.20 -16.30 -12.25
N GLY A 474 0.55 -16.75 -11.25
CA GLY A 474 0.04 -17.61 -10.18
C GLY A 474 -0.99 -16.94 -9.28
N ASP A 475 -1.60 -17.75 -8.41
CA ASP A 475 -2.57 -17.36 -7.39
C ASP A 475 -1.93 -16.82 -6.09
N TYR A 476 -0.61 -16.95 -5.94
CA TYR A 476 0.15 -16.45 -4.80
C TYR A 476 -0.09 -14.95 -4.55
N ARG A 477 -0.65 -14.61 -3.39
CA ARG A 477 -0.89 -13.22 -2.96
C ARG A 477 -0.39 -13.03 -1.53
N VAL A 478 -0.11 -11.79 -1.19
CA VAL A 478 0.56 -11.39 0.05
C VAL A 478 -0.20 -10.29 0.77
N ILE A 479 0.04 -10.18 2.08
CA ILE A 479 -0.31 -8.98 2.86
C ILE A 479 0.72 -7.90 2.51
N TYR A 480 0.27 -6.70 2.16
CA TYR A 480 1.21 -5.64 1.74
C TYR A 480 0.69 -4.21 1.95
N GLN A 481 1.42 -3.43 2.74
CA GLN A 481 0.93 -2.16 3.28
C GLN A 481 0.89 -1.02 2.26
N MET A 482 1.64 -1.05 1.15
CA MET A 482 1.41 -0.05 0.09
C MET A 482 0.02 -0.20 -0.54
N GLY A 483 -0.54 -1.41 -0.56
CA GLY A 483 -1.91 -1.65 -0.99
C GLY A 483 -2.92 -0.94 -0.07
N MET A 484 -2.61 -0.88 1.23
CA MET A 484 -3.37 -0.07 2.20
C MET A 484 -3.21 1.42 1.88
N GLY A 485 -2.00 1.89 1.57
CA GLY A 485 -1.77 3.24 1.05
C GLY A 485 -2.68 3.60 -0.13
N LEU A 486 -2.75 2.72 -1.14
CA LEU A 486 -3.60 2.91 -2.33
C LEU A 486 -5.11 2.83 -2.00
N MET A 487 -5.52 1.95 -1.08
CA MET A 487 -6.90 1.89 -0.60
C MET A 487 -7.29 3.17 0.18
N ALA A 488 -6.37 3.77 0.94
CA ALA A 488 -6.58 5.03 1.64
C ALA A 488 -6.77 6.20 0.67
N GLN A 489 -5.94 6.25 -0.38
CA GLN A 489 -6.14 7.17 -1.50
C GLN A 489 -7.52 6.98 -2.15
N LEU A 490 -7.99 5.74 -2.33
CA LEU A 490 -9.28 5.44 -2.96
C LEU A 490 -10.46 5.92 -2.11
N ILE A 491 -10.42 5.67 -0.79
CA ILE A 491 -11.43 6.16 0.17
C ILE A 491 -11.51 7.69 0.10
N ALA A 492 -10.38 8.39 0.12
CA ALA A 492 -10.32 9.85 0.01
C ALA A 492 -10.73 10.39 -1.38
N ALA A 493 -10.50 9.62 -2.45
CA ALA A 493 -10.93 9.94 -3.81
C ALA A 493 -12.44 9.74 -4.03
N LEU A 494 -13.09 8.88 -3.24
CA LEU A 494 -14.54 8.65 -3.27
C LEU A 494 -15.34 9.48 -2.25
N ASP A 495 -14.67 10.12 -1.29
CA ASP A 495 -15.30 10.99 -0.27
C ASP A 495 -16.27 12.02 -0.91
N PRO A 496 -17.58 11.96 -0.59
CA PRO A 496 -18.58 12.86 -1.16
C PRO A 496 -18.49 14.28 -0.61
N SER A 497 -17.83 14.51 0.54
CA SER A 497 -17.69 15.85 1.14
C SER A 497 -16.76 16.79 0.35
N LYS A 498 -16.03 16.24 -0.64
CA LYS A 498 -15.17 16.95 -1.57
C LYS A 498 -15.75 17.02 -3.00
N SER A 499 -17.06 16.87 -3.14
CA SER A 499 -17.75 17.19 -4.39
C SER A 499 -17.71 18.70 -4.59
N SER A 500 -17.31 19.15 -5.79
CA SER A 500 -17.11 20.55 -6.18
C SER A 500 -18.37 21.42 -6.06
#